data_AF-A0A3D2UPP0-F1
#
_entry.id   AF-A0A3D2UPP0-F1
#
_cell.length_a   1.000
_cell.length_b   1.000
_cell.length_c   1.000
_cell.angle_alpha   90.00
_cell.angle_beta   90.00
_cell.angle_gamma   90.00
#
_symmetry.space_group_name_H-M   'P 1'
#
loop_
_entity.id
_entity.type
_entity.pdbx_description
1 polymer ?
#
loop_
_entity_poly.entity_id
_entity_poly.type
_entity_poly.pdbx_seq_one_letter_code
_entity_poly.pdbx_strand_id
1 'polypeptide(L)'
;MQNKPSEERLAKGAYNWLRISPLLTIITLYIVASFGIGDEICYSNLSLCGEYDYYSPIAGYINVGLGVLVSACWHLILLQYVNNKDSEFVRKHGKQALTYAGIRTAVAFFGVLIDYLLNGDGSLACFIIMILFLLWLALPNLGMEKIKKELEANPNISRENAQVQPNISAEVLSNEVIDLTKEKAEEKEISMENKQSHQEILDSILANLKSTNDADRKQAIEQLREINFSSPAIRSLLEKMSLQDSNNIVRKEALKALSLPSNQAVQKHLIANQLDRGIRFTILNEIKKWVSDGLLNEENAEVIQSRYDFDF
;
A
#
# COMPACT_ATOMS: atom_id res chain seq x y z
N MET A 1 -10.77 -14.61 -0.93
CA MET A 1 -9.89 -15.05 -2.05
C MET A 1 -9.09 -13.85 -2.49
N GLN A 2 -7.78 -13.95 -2.30
CA GLN A 2 -6.89 -12.80 -2.23
C GLN A 2 -6.52 -12.26 -3.60
N ASN A 3 -6.46 -10.93 -3.61
CA ASN A 3 -6.51 -10.06 -4.76
C ASN A 3 -5.14 -10.06 -5.45
N LYS A 4 -4.93 -10.95 -6.43
CA LYS A 4 -3.63 -11.17 -7.10
C LYS A 4 -2.94 -9.89 -7.67
N PRO A 5 -3.59 -8.80 -8.14
CA PRO A 5 -2.88 -7.55 -8.47
C PRO A 5 -2.34 -6.82 -7.22
N SER A 6 -3.00 -6.97 -6.07
CA SER A 6 -2.46 -6.52 -4.78
C SER A 6 -1.30 -7.42 -4.34
N GLU A 7 -1.37 -8.73 -4.58
CA GLU A 7 -0.33 -9.69 -4.22
C GLU A 7 0.92 -9.53 -5.08
N GLU A 8 0.78 -9.31 -6.38
CA GLU A 8 1.88 -8.98 -7.28
C GLU A 8 2.55 -7.68 -6.84
N ARG A 9 1.75 -6.64 -6.57
CA ARG A 9 2.27 -5.35 -6.07
C ARG A 9 2.98 -5.51 -4.73
N LEU A 10 2.41 -6.28 -3.81
CA LEU A 10 2.99 -6.58 -2.49
C LEU A 10 4.28 -7.39 -2.61
N ALA A 11 4.31 -8.43 -3.45
CA ALA A 11 5.49 -9.25 -3.71
C ALA A 11 6.61 -8.43 -4.36
N LYS A 12 6.28 -7.56 -5.34
CA LYS A 12 7.21 -6.59 -5.92
C LYS A 12 7.72 -5.60 -4.87
N GLY A 13 6.88 -5.22 -3.90
CA GLY A 13 7.24 -4.36 -2.77
C GLY A 13 8.46 -4.86 -1.99
N ALA A 14 8.56 -6.17 -1.74
CA ALA A 14 9.70 -6.77 -1.07
C ALA A 14 11.02 -6.59 -1.85
N TYR A 15 10.98 -6.71 -3.18
CA TYR A 15 12.17 -6.52 -4.03
C TYR A 15 12.49 -5.04 -4.28
N ASN A 16 11.48 -4.17 -4.32
CA ASN A 16 11.69 -2.72 -4.34
C ASN A 16 12.37 -2.24 -3.06
N TRP A 17 12.01 -2.79 -1.90
CA TRP A 17 12.74 -2.54 -0.66
C TRP A 17 14.21 -2.92 -0.79
N LEU A 18 14.55 -4.09 -1.36
CA LEU A 18 15.95 -4.50 -1.54
C LEU A 18 16.76 -3.59 -2.49
N ARG A 19 16.10 -2.84 -3.38
CA ARG A 19 16.74 -1.81 -4.22
C ARG A 19 17.03 -0.55 -3.44
N ILE A 20 16.15 -0.16 -2.51
CA ILE A 20 16.28 1.09 -1.75
C ILE A 20 17.12 0.89 -0.49
N SER A 21 17.09 -0.31 0.10
CA SER A 21 17.67 -0.59 1.41
C SER A 21 19.15 -0.22 1.55
N PRO A 22 20.03 -0.33 0.53
CA PRO A 22 21.42 0.11 0.66
C PRO A 22 21.59 1.58 1.04
N LEU A 23 20.69 2.46 0.62
CA LEU A 23 20.75 3.87 1.01
C LEU A 23 20.63 4.04 2.52
N LEU A 24 19.75 3.25 3.15
CA LEU A 24 19.56 3.27 4.61
C LEU A 24 20.66 2.49 5.33
N THR A 25 21.03 1.31 4.83
CA THR A 25 22.02 0.46 5.51
C THR A 25 23.41 1.08 5.48
N ILE A 26 23.82 1.73 4.39
CA ILE A 26 25.12 2.42 4.29
C ILE A 26 25.19 3.61 5.25
N ILE A 27 24.16 4.45 5.28
CA ILE A 27 24.10 5.60 6.20
C ILE A 27 24.12 5.12 7.65
N THR A 28 23.32 4.10 7.98
CA THR A 28 23.27 3.54 9.34
C THR A 28 24.61 2.93 9.75
N LEU A 29 25.24 2.17 8.86
CA LEU A 29 26.57 1.61 9.10
C LEU A 29 27.58 2.71 9.39
N TYR A 30 27.63 3.76 8.57
CA TYR A 30 28.56 4.87 8.76
C TYR A 30 28.36 5.58 10.11
N ILE A 31 27.11 5.88 10.47
CA ILE A 31 26.78 6.52 11.75
C ILE A 31 27.21 5.64 12.92
N VAL A 32 26.83 4.36 12.91
CA VAL A 32 27.14 3.43 14.01
C VAL A 32 28.64 3.19 14.13
N ALA A 33 29.35 3.02 13.01
CA ALA A 33 30.80 2.85 13.02
C ALA A 33 31.54 4.10 13.55
N SER A 34 30.93 5.29 13.44
CA SER A 34 31.51 6.55 13.92
C SER A 34 31.38 6.77 15.43
N PHE A 35 30.59 5.95 16.14
CA PHE A 35 30.40 6.11 17.60
C PHE A 35 31.58 5.64 18.44
N GLY A 36 32.55 4.91 17.88
CA GLY A 36 33.74 4.49 18.63
C GLY A 36 33.44 3.45 19.73
N ILE A 37 32.31 2.74 19.65
CA ILE A 37 31.89 1.73 20.64
C ILE A 37 32.95 0.62 20.78
N GLY A 38 33.61 0.27 19.68
CA GLY A 38 34.72 -0.69 19.66
C GLY A 38 35.90 -0.25 20.51
N ASP A 39 36.19 1.04 20.56
CA ASP A 39 37.27 1.59 21.39
C ASP A 39 36.93 1.42 22.87
N GLU A 40 35.70 1.77 23.28
CA GLU A 40 35.22 1.57 24.65
C GLU A 40 35.26 0.08 25.07
N ILE A 41 34.84 -0.81 24.18
CA ILE A 41 34.90 -2.26 24.41
C ILE A 41 36.35 -2.71 24.62
N CYS A 42 37.27 -2.27 23.76
CA CYS A 42 38.69 -2.61 23.88
C CYS A 42 39.34 -2.02 25.14
N TYR A 43 38.96 -0.81 25.57
CA TYR A 43 39.42 -0.23 26.84
C TYR A 43 38.96 -1.05 28.06
N SER A 44 37.76 -1.62 28.01
CA SER A 44 37.20 -2.44 29.09
C SER A 44 37.72 -3.88 29.14
N ASN A 45 38.16 -4.44 28.00
CA ASN A 45 38.55 -5.85 27.86
C ASN A 45 39.90 -5.99 27.16
N LEU A 46 40.98 -5.77 27.93
CA LEU A 46 42.37 -5.86 27.46
C LEU A 46 42.72 -7.25 26.86
N SER A 47 42.06 -8.31 27.34
CA SER A 47 42.25 -9.68 26.81
C SER A 47 41.73 -9.86 25.39
N LEU A 48 40.82 -9.00 24.93
CA LEU A 48 40.19 -9.09 23.61
C LEU A 48 40.97 -8.30 22.55
N CYS A 49 41.61 -7.20 22.94
CA CYS A 49 42.22 -6.25 22.01
C CYS A 49 43.75 -6.09 22.14
N GLY A 50 44.39 -6.81 23.08
CA GLY A 50 45.83 -6.75 23.32
C GLY A 50 46.26 -5.61 24.25
N GLU A 51 47.50 -5.63 24.72
CA GLU A 51 48.04 -4.60 25.62
C GLU A 51 48.21 -3.24 24.91
N TYR A 52 47.61 -2.21 25.51
CA TYR A 52 47.84 -0.76 25.38
C TYR A 52 48.57 -0.29 24.11
N ASP A 53 47.84 -0.18 23.01
CA ASP A 53 48.08 0.86 22.03
C ASP A 53 46.80 1.67 21.82
N TYR A 54 46.93 3.00 21.76
CA TYR A 54 45.84 3.98 21.73
C TYR A 54 44.93 3.85 20.48
N TYR A 55 45.30 2.97 19.54
CA TYR A 55 44.54 2.59 18.35
C TYR A 55 44.71 1.10 18.09
N SER A 56 43.83 0.26 18.66
CA SER A 56 43.78 -1.15 18.31
C SER A 56 43.02 -1.32 16.98
N PRO A 57 43.63 -1.93 15.94
CA PRO A 57 42.92 -2.22 14.68
C PRO A 57 41.62 -3.00 14.89
N ILE A 58 41.58 -3.82 15.95
CA ILE A 58 40.43 -4.62 16.39
C ILE A 58 39.22 -3.74 16.70
N ALA A 59 39.42 -2.57 17.31
CA ALA A 59 38.33 -1.64 17.63
C ALA A 59 37.62 -1.14 16.36
N GLY A 60 38.38 -0.86 15.30
CA GLY A 60 37.84 -0.50 13.99
C GLY A 60 36.96 -1.59 13.39
N TYR A 61 37.40 -2.85 13.45
CA TYR A 61 36.62 -4.00 12.99
C TYR A 61 35.35 -4.22 13.81
N ILE A 62 35.41 -4.00 15.14
CA ILE A 62 34.22 -4.06 16.01
C ILE A 62 33.22 -2.97 15.63
N ASN A 63 33.68 -1.73 15.43
CA ASN A 63 32.84 -0.59 15.02
C ASN A 63 32.11 -0.88 13.69
N VAL A 64 32.85 -1.34 12.68
CA VAL A 64 32.27 -1.67 11.37
C VAL A 64 31.34 -2.89 11.46
N GLY A 65 31.75 -3.94 12.21
CA GLY A 65 30.94 -5.13 12.43
C GLY A 65 29.61 -4.84 13.12
N LEU A 66 29.62 -4.02 14.18
CA LEU A 66 28.40 -3.52 14.83
C LEU A 66 27.55 -2.70 13.87
N GLY A 67 28.17 -1.83 13.06
CA GLY A 67 27.48 -1.07 12.01
C GLY A 67 26.75 -1.98 11.01
N VAL A 68 27.38 -3.06 10.56
CA VAL A 68 26.75 -4.06 9.70
C VAL A 68 25.55 -4.71 10.40
N LEU A 69 25.69 -5.14 11.64
CA LEU A 69 24.61 -5.80 12.41
C LEU A 69 23.41 -4.87 12.65
N VAL A 70 23.66 -3.63 13.09
CA VAL A 70 22.58 -2.65 13.32
C VAL A 70 21.92 -2.28 12.01
N SER A 71 22.69 -2.10 10.93
CA SER A 71 22.12 -1.84 9.61
C SER A 71 21.25 -3.00 9.11
N ALA A 72 21.55 -4.24 9.49
CA ALA A 72 20.77 -5.40 9.10
C ALA A 72 19.35 -5.39 9.67
N CYS A 73 19.09 -4.67 10.77
CA CYS A 73 17.76 -4.53 11.36
C CYS A 73 16.75 -3.91 10.40
N TRP A 74 17.19 -3.09 9.43
CA TRP A 74 16.31 -2.57 8.37
C TRP A 74 15.65 -3.67 7.53
N HIS A 75 16.24 -4.86 7.47
CA HIS A 75 15.66 -5.99 6.75
C HIS A 75 14.51 -6.67 7.52
N LEU A 76 14.29 -6.33 8.80
CA LEU A 76 13.12 -6.82 9.57
C LEU A 76 11.80 -6.30 9.00
N ILE A 77 11.82 -5.20 8.25
CA ILE A 77 10.66 -4.72 7.48
C ILE A 77 10.15 -5.81 6.52
N LEU A 78 11.03 -6.70 6.04
CA LEU A 78 10.62 -7.79 5.15
C LEU A 78 9.73 -8.84 5.84
N LEU A 79 9.69 -8.88 7.18
CA LEU A 79 8.84 -9.79 7.94
C LEU A 79 7.35 -9.58 7.65
N GLN A 80 6.93 -8.37 7.27
CA GLN A 80 5.54 -8.12 6.88
C GLN A 80 5.13 -8.90 5.63
N TYR A 81 6.08 -9.20 4.73
CA TYR A 81 5.85 -10.02 3.55
C TYR A 81 5.98 -11.52 3.88
N VAL A 82 6.96 -11.89 4.72
CA VAL A 82 7.18 -13.28 5.15
C VAL A 82 6.01 -13.82 5.96
N ASN A 83 5.43 -12.99 6.83
CA ASN A 83 4.32 -13.38 7.71
C ASN A 83 2.96 -12.99 7.12
N ASN A 84 2.91 -12.72 5.82
CA ASN A 84 1.65 -12.41 5.15
C ASN A 84 0.71 -13.63 5.24
N LYS A 85 -0.38 -13.47 6.01
CA LYS A 85 -1.41 -14.49 6.21
C LYS A 85 -2.28 -14.66 4.96
N ASP A 86 -2.28 -13.62 4.14
CA ASP A 86 -3.19 -13.44 3.04
C ASP A 86 -2.66 -13.92 1.69
N SER A 87 -1.44 -14.44 1.60
CA SER A 87 -0.96 -14.91 0.30
C SER A 87 0.24 -15.79 0.46
N GLU A 88 0.11 -17.03 0.00
CA GLU A 88 1.26 -17.92 -0.11
C GLU A 88 2.28 -17.39 -1.12
N PHE A 89 1.81 -16.73 -2.19
CA PHE A 89 2.66 -16.12 -3.20
C PHE A 89 3.50 -14.98 -2.62
N VAL A 90 2.88 -14.04 -1.90
CA VAL A 90 3.61 -12.94 -1.23
C VAL A 90 4.55 -13.47 -0.17
N ARG A 91 4.13 -14.47 0.61
CA ARG A 91 4.97 -15.13 1.62
C ARG A 91 6.21 -15.80 1.01
N LYS A 92 6.05 -16.51 -0.10
CA LYS A 92 7.15 -17.14 -0.84
C LYS A 92 8.17 -16.10 -1.30
N HIS A 93 7.71 -15.02 -1.94
CA HIS A 93 8.59 -13.95 -2.41
C HIS A 93 9.18 -13.11 -1.27
N GLY A 94 8.44 -12.91 -0.18
CA GLY A 94 8.94 -12.28 1.05
C GLY A 94 10.09 -13.08 1.68
N LYS A 95 9.95 -14.41 1.77
CA LYS A 95 11.03 -15.29 2.24
C LYS A 95 12.26 -15.19 1.35
N GLN A 96 12.08 -15.23 0.03
CA GLN A 96 13.20 -15.07 -0.91
C GLN A 96 13.89 -13.72 -0.79
N ALA A 97 13.13 -12.63 -0.68
CA ALA A 97 13.68 -11.29 -0.49
C ALA A 97 14.47 -11.19 0.83
N LEU A 98 13.96 -11.78 1.92
CA LEU A 98 14.67 -11.85 3.20
C LEU A 98 15.96 -12.66 3.08
N THR A 99 15.96 -13.77 2.35
CA THR A 99 17.18 -14.53 2.05
C THR A 99 18.21 -13.68 1.29
N TYR A 100 17.77 -12.87 0.31
CA TYR A 100 18.67 -11.98 -0.44
C TYR A 100 19.27 -10.86 0.42
N ALA A 101 18.47 -10.28 1.32
CA ALA A 101 18.97 -9.37 2.35
C ALA A 101 19.99 -10.06 3.27
N GLY A 102 19.70 -11.29 3.69
CA GLY A 102 20.59 -12.10 4.52
C GLY A 102 21.93 -12.39 3.84
N ILE A 103 21.91 -12.79 2.57
CA ILE A 103 23.13 -13.01 1.77
C ILE A 103 23.99 -11.74 1.73
N ARG A 104 23.38 -10.58 1.44
CA ARG A 104 24.10 -9.30 1.38
C ARG A 104 24.73 -8.94 2.73
N THR A 105 23.97 -9.11 3.81
CA THR A 105 24.45 -8.86 5.17
C THR A 105 25.59 -9.81 5.54
N ALA A 106 25.47 -11.09 5.20
CA ALA A 106 26.50 -12.09 5.43
C ALA A 106 27.78 -11.75 4.67
N VAL A 107 27.69 -11.36 3.39
CA VAL A 107 28.86 -10.94 2.59
C VAL A 107 29.56 -9.73 3.22
N ALA A 108 28.80 -8.74 3.69
CA ALA A 108 29.38 -7.59 4.38
C ALA A 108 30.07 -8.00 5.69
N PHE A 109 29.40 -8.80 6.53
CA PHE A 109 29.93 -9.24 7.82
C PHE A 109 31.17 -10.13 7.67
N PHE A 110 31.11 -11.17 6.82
CA PHE A 110 32.24 -12.04 6.56
C PHE A 110 33.36 -11.33 5.81
N GLY A 111 33.06 -10.32 5.00
CA GLY A 111 34.07 -9.46 4.38
C GLY A 111 34.93 -8.76 5.43
N VAL A 112 34.29 -8.14 6.42
CA VAL A 112 34.96 -7.48 7.56
C VAL A 112 35.73 -8.51 8.40
N LEU A 113 35.14 -9.68 8.67
CA LEU A 113 35.78 -10.74 9.45
C LEU A 113 37.01 -11.33 8.75
N ILE A 114 36.94 -11.57 7.44
CA ILE A 114 38.05 -12.12 6.66
C ILE A 114 39.17 -11.10 6.53
N ASP A 115 38.85 -9.82 6.31
CA ASP A 115 39.84 -8.74 6.28
C ASP A 115 40.60 -8.66 7.61
N TYR A 116 39.89 -8.77 8.73
CA TYR A 116 40.49 -8.91 10.05
C TYR A 116 41.40 -10.15 10.18
N LEU A 117 40.89 -11.34 9.86
CA LEU A 117 41.63 -12.60 10.02
C LEU A 117 42.91 -12.68 9.17
N LEU A 118 42.94 -11.95 8.05
CA LEU A 118 44.08 -11.90 7.14
C LEU A 118 45.02 -10.72 7.42
N ASN A 119 44.77 -9.92 8.48
CA ASN A 119 45.46 -8.65 8.74
C ASN A 119 45.48 -7.76 7.49
N GLY A 120 44.35 -7.68 6.79
CA GLY A 120 44.19 -6.81 5.64
C GLY A 120 44.16 -5.34 6.08
N ASP A 121 44.84 -4.46 5.36
CA ASP A 121 44.76 -3.01 5.56
C ASP A 121 43.52 -2.40 4.87
N GLY A 122 42.42 -3.17 4.74
CA GLY A 122 41.22 -2.76 4.00
C GLY A 122 41.26 -3.00 2.49
N SER A 123 42.31 -3.65 1.97
CA SER A 123 42.40 -3.95 0.53
C SER A 123 41.31 -4.92 0.06
N LEU A 124 40.84 -5.84 0.92
CA LEU A 124 39.72 -6.74 0.63
C LEU A 124 38.38 -6.01 0.66
N ALA A 125 38.26 -4.90 1.40
CA ALA A 125 37.04 -4.12 1.46
C ALA A 125 36.62 -3.62 0.06
N CYS A 126 37.57 -3.23 -0.79
CA CYS A 126 37.30 -2.84 -2.18
C CYS A 126 36.64 -3.97 -2.99
N PHE A 127 37.15 -5.21 -2.86
CA PHE A 127 36.56 -6.37 -3.54
C PHE A 127 35.18 -6.73 -2.98
N ILE A 128 35.00 -6.64 -1.66
CA ILE A 128 33.71 -6.88 -1.01
C ILE A 128 32.67 -5.84 -1.42
N ILE A 129 33.06 -4.56 -1.52
CA ILE A 129 32.17 -3.49 -2.00
C ILE A 129 31.72 -3.76 -3.44
N MET A 130 32.63 -4.19 -4.31
CA MET A 130 32.29 -4.59 -5.69
C MET A 130 31.29 -5.75 -5.71
N ILE A 131 31.51 -6.79 -4.90
CA ILE A 131 30.57 -7.91 -4.78
C ILE A 131 29.22 -7.43 -4.26
N LEU A 132 29.19 -6.59 -3.22
CA LEU A 132 27.94 -6.04 -2.66
C LEU A 132 27.18 -5.20 -3.67
N PHE A 133 27.88 -4.41 -4.49
CA PHE A 133 27.28 -3.64 -5.57
C PHE A 133 26.64 -4.54 -6.63
N LEU A 134 27.35 -5.60 -7.05
CA LEU A 134 26.80 -6.60 -7.98
C LEU A 134 25.57 -7.30 -7.39
N LEU A 135 25.61 -7.69 -6.12
CA LEU A 135 24.47 -8.32 -5.42
C LEU A 135 23.30 -7.35 -5.28
N TRP A 136 23.56 -6.06 -5.07
CA TRP A 136 22.53 -5.03 -5.00
C TRP A 136 21.77 -4.90 -6.32
N LEU A 137 22.45 -4.95 -7.46
CA LEU A 137 21.81 -4.91 -8.77
C LEU A 137 21.15 -6.25 -9.15
N ALA A 138 21.84 -7.36 -8.92
CA ALA A 138 21.42 -8.66 -9.42
C ALA A 138 20.23 -9.26 -8.65
N LEU A 139 20.29 -9.29 -7.31
CA LEU A 139 19.31 -10.04 -6.50
C LEU A 139 17.88 -9.49 -6.61
N PRO A 140 17.62 -8.17 -6.56
CA PRO A 140 16.27 -7.64 -6.75
C PRO A 140 15.74 -7.91 -8.16
N ASN A 141 16.59 -7.76 -9.18
CA ASN A 141 16.21 -7.99 -10.57
C ASN A 141 15.85 -9.45 -10.84
N LEU A 142 16.64 -10.38 -10.29
CA LEU A 142 16.36 -11.81 -10.35
C LEU A 142 15.03 -12.17 -9.68
N GLY A 143 14.73 -11.53 -8.54
CA GLY A 143 13.45 -11.68 -7.85
C GLY A 143 12.26 -11.19 -8.67
N MET A 144 12.40 -10.02 -9.30
CA MET A 144 11.37 -9.45 -10.17
C MET A 144 11.13 -10.29 -11.42
N GLU A 145 12.18 -10.85 -12.01
CA GLU A 145 12.08 -11.74 -13.16
C GLU A 145 11.39 -13.06 -12.81
N LYS A 146 11.65 -13.61 -11.61
CA LYS A 146 10.93 -14.79 -11.11
C LYS A 146 9.44 -14.53 -10.94
N ILE A 147 9.04 -13.38 -10.38
CA ILE A 147 7.63 -12.98 -10.31
C ILE A 147 7.02 -12.99 -11.71
N LYS A 148 7.68 -12.35 -12.68
CA LYS A 148 7.20 -12.26 -14.07
C LYS A 148 7.02 -13.65 -14.70
N LYS A 149 8.03 -14.52 -14.57
CA LYS A 149 7.99 -15.89 -15.09
C LYS A 149 6.89 -16.74 -14.45
N GLU A 150 6.69 -16.64 -13.14
CA GLU A 150 5.63 -17.40 -12.45
C GLU A 150 4.22 -16.91 -12.82
N LEU A 151 4.04 -15.61 -13.09
CA LEU A 151 2.79 -15.05 -13.59
C LEU A 151 2.50 -15.47 -15.05
N GLU A 152 3.53 -15.52 -15.90
CA GLU A 152 3.41 -15.96 -17.30
C GLU A 152 3.14 -17.46 -17.41
N ALA A 153 3.76 -18.28 -16.53
CA ALA A 153 3.64 -19.74 -16.54
C ALA A 153 2.30 -20.25 -16.01
N ASN A 154 1.52 -19.43 -15.28
CA ASN A 154 0.23 -19.83 -14.74
C ASN A 154 -0.86 -18.77 -15.06
N PRO A 155 -1.39 -18.74 -16.29
CA PRO A 155 -2.35 -17.72 -16.73
C PRO A 155 -3.72 -17.78 -16.03
N ASN A 156 -4.03 -18.85 -15.28
CA ASN A 156 -5.20 -18.90 -14.37
C ASN A 156 -4.98 -18.07 -13.09
N ILE A 157 -3.74 -17.70 -12.77
CA ILE A 157 -3.45 -16.62 -11.82
C ILE A 157 -3.96 -15.29 -12.39
N SER A 158 -3.97 -15.09 -13.71
CA SER A 158 -4.43 -13.85 -14.36
C SER A 158 -5.91 -13.84 -14.79
N ARG A 159 -6.50 -14.99 -15.18
CA ARG A 159 -7.88 -15.06 -15.70
C ARG A 159 -8.98 -15.19 -14.63
N GLU A 160 -8.69 -15.79 -13.48
CA GLU A 160 -9.61 -15.81 -12.32
C GLU A 160 -9.80 -14.40 -11.71
N ASN A 161 -8.91 -13.45 -12.02
CA ASN A 161 -8.96 -12.07 -11.53
C ASN A 161 -9.94 -11.15 -12.24
N ALA A 162 -10.47 -11.54 -13.41
CA ALA A 162 -11.50 -10.77 -14.09
C ALA A 162 -12.91 -11.14 -13.60
N GLN A 163 -13.08 -12.29 -12.95
CA GLN A 163 -14.38 -12.78 -12.49
C GLN A 163 -14.47 -13.01 -10.97
N VAL A 164 -13.35 -12.99 -10.24
CA VAL A 164 -13.34 -13.28 -8.78
C VAL A 164 -12.50 -12.24 -8.04
N GLN A 165 -12.90 -10.96 -8.11
CA GLN A 165 -12.76 -10.11 -6.92
C GLN A 165 -13.52 -10.82 -5.79
N PRO A 166 -12.99 -10.92 -4.55
CA PRO A 166 -13.83 -11.40 -3.47
C PRO A 166 -14.96 -10.38 -3.32
N ASN A 167 -16.12 -10.84 -3.76
CA ASN A 167 -17.47 -10.35 -3.52
C ASN A 167 -17.77 -10.30 -2.00
N ILE A 168 -16.78 -10.05 -1.15
CA ILE A 168 -16.92 -9.80 0.28
C ILE A 168 -16.49 -8.37 0.57
N SER A 169 -15.57 -7.76 -0.19
CA SER A 169 -15.33 -6.31 -0.06
C SER A 169 -16.36 -5.50 -0.84
N ALA A 170 -16.70 -5.87 -2.07
CA ALA A 170 -17.79 -5.20 -2.78
C ALA A 170 -19.15 -5.45 -2.09
N GLU A 171 -19.37 -6.61 -1.45
CA GLU A 171 -20.64 -6.95 -0.78
C GLU A 171 -20.71 -6.42 0.66
N VAL A 172 -19.60 -6.42 1.43
CA VAL A 172 -19.57 -5.79 2.77
C VAL A 172 -19.51 -4.27 2.67
N LEU A 173 -18.79 -3.70 1.70
CA LEU A 173 -18.77 -2.27 1.44
C LEU A 173 -20.06 -1.84 0.71
N SER A 174 -20.66 -2.64 -0.19
CA SER A 174 -22.00 -2.33 -0.74
C SER A 174 -23.08 -2.28 0.31
N ASN A 175 -22.93 -3.08 1.37
CA ASN A 175 -23.88 -3.21 2.47
C ASN A 175 -23.41 -2.42 3.70
N GLU A 176 -22.34 -1.62 3.59
CA GLU A 176 -21.90 -0.75 4.67
C GLU A 176 -22.74 0.52 4.65
N VAL A 177 -23.61 0.65 5.66
CA VAL A 177 -24.39 1.86 5.90
C VAL A 177 -23.49 2.93 6.51
N ILE A 178 -23.20 3.96 5.73
CA ILE A 178 -22.48 5.14 6.19
C ILE A 178 -23.53 6.18 6.61
N ASP A 179 -23.60 6.39 7.92
CA ASP A 179 -24.59 7.25 8.57
C ASP A 179 -23.93 8.54 9.08
N LEU A 180 -24.39 9.68 8.56
CA LEU A 180 -23.88 11.01 8.92
C LEU A 180 -24.15 11.41 10.38
N THR A 181 -25.07 10.74 11.08
CA THR A 181 -25.35 11.03 12.50
C THR A 181 -24.27 10.53 13.45
N LYS A 182 -23.40 9.61 13.00
CA LYS A 182 -22.33 9.03 13.82
C LYS A 182 -21.09 9.92 13.98
N GLU A 183 -20.91 10.96 13.16
CA GLU A 183 -19.72 11.83 13.24
C GLU A 183 -19.79 12.84 14.40
N LYS A 184 -20.82 12.80 15.26
CA LYS A 184 -20.99 13.72 16.39
C LYS A 184 -21.37 13.12 17.75
N ALA A 185 -21.41 11.80 17.91
CA ALA A 185 -21.75 11.17 19.19
C ALA A 185 -20.70 10.15 19.59
N GLU A 186 -20.05 10.41 20.74
CA GLU A 186 -19.28 9.44 21.50
C GLU A 186 -20.04 8.11 21.64
N GLU A 187 -19.29 7.01 21.63
CA GLU A 187 -19.72 5.63 21.83
C GLU A 187 -20.83 5.51 22.88
N LYS A 188 -22.08 5.38 22.41
CA LYS A 188 -23.15 4.80 23.20
C LYS A 188 -23.99 3.91 22.29
N GLU A 189 -23.69 2.61 22.38
CA GLU A 189 -24.61 1.48 22.25
C GLU A 189 -25.81 1.74 21.31
N ILE A 190 -25.53 1.89 20.00
CA ILE A 190 -26.59 1.90 18.99
C ILE A 190 -27.06 0.45 18.84
N SER A 191 -28.32 0.19 19.22
CA SER A 191 -28.94 -1.12 19.18
C SER A 191 -28.86 -1.74 17.77
N MET A 192 -28.60 -3.05 17.72
CA MET A 192 -28.58 -3.84 16.48
C MET A 192 -29.85 -3.67 15.64
N GLU A 193 -30.97 -3.32 16.28
CA GLU A 193 -32.28 -3.08 15.66
C GLU A 193 -32.29 -1.88 14.69
N ASN A 194 -31.59 -0.78 15.02
CA ASN A 194 -31.54 0.40 14.14
C ASN A 194 -30.67 0.17 12.89
N LYS A 195 -29.56 -0.58 13.04
CA LYS A 195 -28.69 -0.94 11.92
C LYS A 195 -29.38 -1.86 10.91
N GLN A 196 -30.23 -2.76 11.41
CA GLN A 196 -31.03 -3.67 10.57
C GLN A 196 -32.10 -2.90 9.77
N SER A 197 -32.75 -1.90 10.39
CA SER A 197 -33.72 -1.03 9.71
C SER A 197 -33.10 -0.18 8.59
N HIS A 198 -31.91 0.39 8.79
CA HIS A 198 -31.24 1.18 7.74
C HIS A 198 -30.85 0.32 6.52
N GLN A 199 -30.39 -0.91 6.75
CA GLN A 199 -30.04 -1.82 5.66
C GLN A 199 -31.26 -2.18 4.81
N GLU A 200 -32.39 -2.48 5.44
CA GLU A 200 -33.65 -2.80 4.74
C GLU A 200 -34.14 -1.63 3.86
N ILE A 201 -34.01 -0.40 4.35
CA ILE A 201 -34.33 0.82 3.57
C ILE A 201 -33.41 0.94 2.35
N LEU A 202 -32.10 0.77 2.52
CA LEU A 202 -31.14 0.86 1.41
C LEU A 202 -31.32 -0.27 0.40
N ASP A 203 -31.63 -1.48 0.84
CA ASP A 203 -31.89 -2.62 -0.04
C ASP A 203 -33.14 -2.38 -0.90
N SER A 204 -34.19 -1.78 -0.32
CA SER A 204 -35.39 -1.37 -1.04
C SER A 204 -35.10 -0.29 -2.08
N ILE A 205 -34.35 0.76 -1.70
CA ILE A 205 -33.93 1.83 -2.62
C ILE A 205 -33.07 1.25 -3.75
N LEU A 206 -32.12 0.38 -3.43
CA LEU A 206 -31.24 -0.25 -4.42
C LEU A 206 -32.01 -1.12 -5.41
N ALA A 207 -33.03 -1.85 -4.94
CA ALA A 207 -33.91 -2.63 -5.81
C ALA A 207 -34.68 -1.73 -6.79
N ASN A 208 -35.24 -0.62 -6.30
CA ASN A 208 -35.97 0.34 -7.13
C ASN A 208 -35.05 1.07 -8.14
N LEU A 209 -33.81 1.41 -7.75
CA LEU A 209 -32.80 1.97 -8.67
C LEU A 209 -32.41 1.00 -9.80
N LYS A 210 -32.49 -0.32 -9.56
CA LYS A 210 -32.23 -1.36 -10.58
C LYS A 210 -33.46 -1.66 -11.45
N SER A 211 -34.63 -1.12 -11.13
CA SER A 211 -35.86 -1.35 -11.88
C SER A 211 -35.74 -0.86 -13.32
N THR A 212 -36.36 -1.58 -14.25
CA THR A 212 -36.46 -1.16 -15.65
C THR A 212 -37.45 -0.02 -15.84
N ASN A 213 -38.32 0.25 -14.86
CA ASN A 213 -39.29 1.34 -14.88
C ASN A 213 -38.65 2.66 -14.42
N ASP A 214 -38.75 3.69 -15.26
CA ASP A 214 -38.23 5.03 -14.99
C ASP A 214 -38.89 5.68 -13.76
N ALA A 215 -40.15 5.37 -13.47
CA ALA A 215 -40.86 5.91 -12.31
C ALA A 215 -40.25 5.39 -10.99
N ASP A 216 -39.97 4.09 -10.92
CA ASP A 216 -39.37 3.45 -9.74
C ASP A 216 -37.96 4.00 -9.50
N ARG A 217 -37.15 4.16 -10.55
CA ARG A 217 -35.79 4.73 -10.44
C ARG A 217 -35.82 6.17 -9.95
N LYS A 218 -36.76 6.99 -10.44
CA LYS A 218 -36.94 8.38 -9.96
C LYS A 218 -37.39 8.43 -8.50
N GLN A 219 -38.35 7.60 -8.13
CA GLN A 219 -38.83 7.51 -6.76
C GLN A 219 -37.71 7.09 -5.80
N ALA A 220 -36.85 6.15 -6.20
CA ALA A 220 -35.71 5.74 -5.41
C ALA A 220 -34.67 6.87 -5.22
N ILE A 221 -34.41 7.66 -6.27
CA ILE A 221 -33.56 8.86 -6.18
C ILE A 221 -34.17 9.89 -5.22
N GLU A 222 -35.49 10.06 -5.23
CA GLU A 222 -36.17 10.97 -4.31
C GLU A 222 -36.07 10.48 -2.86
N GLN A 223 -36.24 9.18 -2.62
CA GLN A 223 -36.05 8.58 -1.30
C GLN A 223 -34.64 8.81 -0.73
N LEU A 224 -33.61 8.88 -1.59
CA LEU A 224 -32.25 9.20 -1.17
C LEU A 224 -32.08 10.62 -0.63
N ARG A 225 -32.96 11.56 -1.02
CA ARG A 225 -32.94 12.94 -0.49
C ARG A 225 -33.47 13.02 0.93
N GLU A 226 -34.35 12.09 1.30
CA GLU A 226 -35.02 12.05 2.60
C GLU A 226 -34.20 11.32 3.68
N ILE A 227 -33.12 10.61 3.29
CA ILE A 227 -32.27 9.86 4.21
C ILE A 227 -30.88 10.48 4.34
N ASN A 228 -30.30 10.35 5.54
CA ASN A 228 -28.96 10.87 5.88
C ASN A 228 -27.88 9.77 5.91
N PHE A 229 -28.20 8.58 5.42
CA PHE A 229 -27.27 7.46 5.27
C PHE A 229 -27.31 6.92 3.84
N SER A 230 -26.22 6.30 3.39
CA SER A 230 -26.12 5.68 2.07
C SER A 230 -25.12 4.54 2.07
N SER A 231 -24.94 3.89 0.92
CA SER A 231 -23.94 2.84 0.71
C SER A 231 -23.15 3.00 -0.58
N PRO A 232 -21.93 2.44 -0.63
CA PRO A 232 -21.14 2.30 -1.86
C PRO A 232 -21.87 1.69 -3.05
N ALA A 233 -22.81 0.75 -2.85
CA ALA A 233 -23.59 0.18 -3.96
C ALA A 233 -24.52 1.20 -4.59
N ILE A 234 -25.23 1.96 -3.76
CA ILE A 234 -26.12 3.01 -4.24
C ILE A 234 -25.31 4.07 -4.98
N ARG A 235 -24.22 4.56 -4.39
CA ARG A 235 -23.37 5.55 -5.04
C ARG A 235 -22.83 5.07 -6.39
N SER A 236 -22.30 3.85 -6.45
CA SER A 236 -21.78 3.25 -7.69
C SER A 236 -22.87 3.13 -8.76
N LEU A 237 -24.09 2.74 -8.36
CA LEU A 237 -25.22 2.67 -9.28
C LEU A 237 -25.65 4.05 -9.78
N LEU A 238 -25.64 5.07 -8.93
CA LEU A 238 -25.91 6.46 -9.32
C LEU A 238 -24.87 6.98 -10.33
N GLU A 239 -23.58 6.68 -10.12
CA GLU A 239 -22.53 7.02 -11.10
C GLU A 239 -22.83 6.36 -12.46
N LYS A 240 -23.17 5.07 -12.47
CA LYS A 240 -23.53 4.37 -13.70
C LYS A 240 -24.78 4.97 -14.36
N MET A 241 -25.83 5.24 -13.58
CA MET A 241 -27.07 5.84 -14.08
C MET A 241 -26.82 7.23 -14.65
N SER A 242 -26.03 8.07 -13.99
CA SER A 242 -25.70 9.42 -14.48
C SER A 242 -24.99 9.41 -15.84
N LEU A 243 -24.24 8.35 -16.16
CA LEU A 243 -23.51 8.21 -17.43
C LEU A 243 -24.31 7.47 -18.51
N GLN A 244 -25.12 6.48 -18.14
CA GLN A 244 -25.62 5.45 -19.07
C GLN A 244 -27.14 5.26 -19.07
N ASP A 245 -27.90 5.89 -18.16
CA ASP A 245 -29.35 5.70 -18.14
C ASP A 245 -29.98 6.21 -19.45
N SER A 246 -30.92 5.43 -20.00
CA SER A 246 -31.61 5.80 -21.24
C SER A 246 -32.51 7.03 -21.04
N ASN A 247 -32.99 7.26 -19.82
CA ASN A 247 -33.82 8.40 -19.48
C ASN A 247 -32.95 9.58 -19.01
N ASN A 248 -32.93 10.65 -19.81
CA ASN A 248 -32.18 11.88 -19.51
C ASN A 248 -32.54 12.51 -18.16
N ILE A 249 -33.82 12.45 -17.74
CA ILE A 249 -34.24 12.97 -16.44
C ILE A 249 -33.59 12.14 -15.33
N VAL A 250 -33.62 10.81 -15.46
CA VAL A 250 -32.98 9.91 -14.49
C VAL A 250 -31.48 10.14 -14.44
N ARG A 251 -30.79 10.34 -15.58
CA ARG A 251 -29.36 10.69 -15.60
C ARG A 251 -29.05 11.93 -14.77
N LYS A 252 -29.79 13.03 -15.01
CA LYS A 252 -29.58 14.31 -14.31
C LYS A 252 -29.89 14.21 -12.82
N GLU A 253 -30.97 13.52 -12.46
CA GLU A 253 -31.33 13.33 -11.06
C GLU A 253 -30.35 12.42 -10.33
N ALA A 254 -29.83 11.38 -10.99
CA ALA A 254 -28.77 10.53 -10.42
C ALA A 254 -27.48 11.31 -10.19
N LEU A 255 -27.10 12.20 -11.12
CA LEU A 255 -25.94 13.08 -10.96
C LEU A 255 -26.10 14.02 -9.75
N LYS A 256 -27.28 14.64 -9.59
CA LYS A 256 -27.58 15.46 -8.40
C LYS A 256 -27.56 14.63 -7.12
N ALA A 257 -27.98 13.36 -7.17
CA ALA A 257 -27.94 12.50 -6.00
C ALA A 257 -26.50 12.20 -5.54
N LEU A 258 -25.50 12.20 -6.44
CA LEU A 258 -24.09 12.00 -6.08
C LEU A 258 -23.53 13.11 -5.19
N SER A 259 -24.09 14.32 -5.26
CA SER A 259 -23.70 15.45 -4.41
C SER A 259 -24.49 15.54 -3.10
N LEU A 260 -25.39 14.59 -2.83
CA LEU A 260 -26.05 14.51 -1.52
C LEU A 260 -25.01 14.24 -0.42
N PRO A 261 -25.15 14.85 0.77
CA PRO A 261 -24.19 14.67 1.86
C PRO A 261 -23.93 13.20 2.22
N SER A 262 -24.98 12.37 2.19
CA SER A 262 -24.88 10.93 2.49
C SER A 262 -23.99 10.21 1.46
N ASN A 263 -24.12 10.54 0.18
CA ASN A 263 -23.28 9.99 -0.89
C ASN A 263 -21.88 10.59 -0.94
N GLN A 264 -21.70 11.85 -0.53
CA GLN A 264 -20.38 12.46 -0.36
C GLN A 264 -19.62 11.84 0.82
N ALA A 265 -20.31 11.55 1.93
CA ALA A 265 -19.73 10.86 3.08
C ALA A 265 -19.26 9.45 2.71
N VAL A 266 -20.06 8.72 1.92
CA VAL A 266 -19.62 7.44 1.33
C VAL A 266 -18.33 7.63 0.55
N GLN A 267 -18.27 8.61 -0.35
CA GLN A 267 -17.08 8.86 -1.16
C GLN A 267 -15.85 9.24 -0.34
N LYS A 268 -16.03 10.10 0.65
CA LYS A 268 -15.00 10.51 1.59
C LYS A 268 -14.46 9.29 2.34
N HIS A 269 -15.34 8.42 2.84
CA HIS A 269 -14.92 7.19 3.51
C HIS A 269 -14.08 6.29 2.59
N LEU A 270 -14.45 6.17 1.31
CA LEU A 270 -13.73 5.36 0.32
C LEU A 270 -12.34 5.92 -0.01
N ILE A 271 -12.20 7.24 -0.10
CA ILE A 271 -10.99 7.90 -0.65
C ILE A 271 -10.09 8.54 0.41
N ALA A 272 -10.59 8.93 1.59
CA ALA A 272 -9.83 9.71 2.57
C ALA A 272 -8.52 9.05 3.03
N ASN A 273 -8.47 7.72 3.04
CA ASN A 273 -7.26 6.97 3.39
C ASN A 273 -6.30 6.75 2.21
N GLN A 274 -6.71 7.08 0.99
CA GLN A 274 -5.98 6.80 -0.25
C GLN A 274 -5.38 8.07 -0.89
N LEU A 275 -6.08 9.20 -0.81
CA LEU A 275 -5.68 10.44 -1.47
C LEU A 275 -5.85 11.63 -0.52
N ASP A 276 -4.74 12.35 -0.27
CA ASP A 276 -4.81 13.61 0.47
C ASP A 276 -5.51 14.71 -0.35
N ARG A 277 -5.85 15.81 0.33
CA ARG A 277 -6.57 16.95 -0.26
C ARG A 277 -5.80 17.61 -1.42
N GLY A 278 -4.48 17.71 -1.32
CA GLY A 278 -3.64 18.33 -2.37
C GLY A 278 -3.63 17.51 -3.66
N ILE A 279 -3.54 16.18 -3.54
CA ILE A 279 -3.64 15.28 -4.69
C ILE A 279 -5.03 15.38 -5.33
N ARG A 280 -6.11 15.39 -4.53
CA ARG A 280 -7.48 15.55 -5.06
C ARG A 280 -7.67 16.87 -5.79
N PHE A 281 -7.14 17.97 -5.24
CA PHE A 281 -7.17 19.28 -5.91
C PHE A 281 -6.45 19.25 -7.27
N THR A 282 -5.31 18.55 -7.33
CA THR A 282 -4.55 18.37 -8.58
C THR A 282 -5.36 17.59 -9.61
N ILE A 283 -6.04 16.51 -9.21
CA ILE A 283 -6.93 15.73 -10.08
C ILE A 283 -8.09 16.57 -10.59
N LEU A 284 -8.74 17.37 -9.73
CA LEU A 284 -9.83 18.25 -10.14
C LEU A 284 -9.40 19.27 -11.20
N ASN A 285 -8.21 19.84 -11.07
CA ASN A 285 -7.65 20.75 -12.07
C ASN A 285 -7.34 20.04 -13.39
N GLU A 286 -6.80 18.83 -13.32
CA GLU A 286 -6.52 18.03 -14.51
C GLU A 286 -7.81 17.62 -15.23
N ILE A 287 -8.89 17.31 -14.50
CA ILE A 287 -10.22 17.07 -15.12
C ILE A 287 -10.72 18.31 -15.85
N LYS A 288 -10.62 19.50 -15.24
CA LYS A 288 -11.00 20.76 -15.90
C LYS A 288 -10.20 20.99 -17.18
N LYS A 289 -8.91 20.66 -17.15
CA LYS A 289 -8.04 20.73 -18.33
C LYS A 289 -8.44 19.72 -19.41
N TRP A 290 -8.79 18.48 -19.05
CA TRP A 290 -9.27 17.50 -20.02
C TRP A 290 -10.57 17.92 -20.69
N VAL A 291 -11.45 18.63 -19.98
CA VAL A 291 -12.63 19.24 -20.58
C VAL A 291 -12.25 20.35 -21.56
N SER A 292 -11.35 21.27 -21.17
CA SER A 292 -10.89 22.35 -22.08
C SER A 292 -10.17 21.83 -23.32
N ASP A 293 -9.44 20.72 -23.18
CA ASP A 293 -8.68 20.08 -24.25
C ASP A 293 -9.57 19.19 -25.15
N GLY A 294 -10.87 19.06 -24.83
CA GLY A 294 -11.82 18.23 -25.57
C GLY A 294 -11.60 16.72 -25.39
N LEU A 295 -10.79 16.31 -24.41
CA LEU A 295 -10.50 14.92 -24.09
C LEU A 295 -11.61 14.26 -23.27
N LEU A 296 -12.42 15.07 -22.59
CA LEU A 296 -13.51 14.62 -21.73
C LEU A 296 -14.74 15.52 -21.94
N ASN A 297 -15.92 14.91 -22.09
CA ASN A 297 -17.16 15.67 -22.18
C ASN A 297 -17.58 16.21 -20.79
N GLU A 298 -18.40 17.25 -20.77
CA GLU A 298 -18.83 17.90 -19.53
C GLU A 298 -19.64 16.96 -18.62
N GLU A 299 -20.57 16.19 -19.18
CA GLU A 299 -21.42 15.26 -18.42
C GLU A 299 -20.61 14.18 -17.69
N ASN A 300 -19.63 13.56 -18.35
CA ASN A 300 -18.77 12.56 -17.69
C ASN A 300 -17.80 13.24 -16.72
N ALA A 301 -17.35 14.46 -17.03
CA ALA A 301 -16.47 15.20 -16.14
C ALA A 301 -17.15 15.50 -14.80
N GLU A 302 -18.41 15.92 -14.80
CA GLU A 302 -19.17 16.18 -13.56
C GLU A 302 -19.28 14.92 -12.70
N VAL A 303 -19.54 13.77 -13.31
CA VAL A 303 -19.58 12.47 -12.59
C VAL A 303 -18.22 12.15 -11.96
N ILE A 304 -17.13 12.31 -12.72
CA ILE A 304 -15.78 12.03 -12.22
C ILE A 304 -15.37 13.03 -11.14
N GLN A 305 -15.70 14.30 -11.30
CA GLN A 305 -15.43 15.35 -10.30
C GLN A 305 -16.12 15.04 -8.97
N SER A 306 -17.36 14.52 -9.01
CA SER A 306 -18.11 14.13 -7.81
C SER A 306 -17.35 13.12 -6.92
N ARG A 307 -16.35 12.41 -7.45
CA ARG A 307 -15.50 11.48 -6.69
C ARG A 307 -14.47 12.18 -5.83
N TYR A 308 -14.13 13.44 -6.10
CA TYR A 308 -13.02 14.14 -5.47
C TYR A 308 -13.44 15.45 -4.80
N ASP A 309 -14.55 16.05 -5.24
CA ASP A 309 -15.02 17.40 -4.88
C ASP A 309 -15.82 17.50 -3.57
N PHE A 310 -15.65 16.55 -2.66
CA PHE A 310 -16.47 16.48 -1.42
C PHE A 310 -15.96 17.34 -0.25
N ASP A 311 -14.89 18.14 -0.42
CA ASP A 311 -14.34 19.06 0.62
C ASP A 311 -13.88 20.43 0.05
N PHE A 312 -14.41 20.84 -1.12
CA PHE A 312 -14.07 22.11 -1.79
C PHE A 312 -15.29 23.00 -1.98
#